data_AF-A0A0A1PNM1-F1
#
_entry.id   AF-A0A0A1PNM1-F1
#
_cell.length_a   1.000
_cell.length_b   1.000
_cell.length_c   1.000
_cell.angle_alpha   90.00
_cell.angle_beta   90.00
_cell.angle_gamma   90.00
#
_symmetry.space_group_name_H-M   'P 1'
#
loop_
_entity.id
_entity.type
_entity.pdbx_description
1 polymer ?
#
loop_
_entity_poly.entity_id
_entity_poly.type
_entity_poly.pdbx_seq_one_letter_code
_entity_poly.pdbx_strand_id
1 'polypeptide(L)'
;MAPTEAGIALLAWARSALFDWNKMRDEIGAMQGQASGLVRLATNDYAAAAYLPTILASFAIRQPDVRVAISIAQEPARLLDGACDLAMHAGRRPDANLVGRRVFEYRRRLVASPAYLAGHPVPQTPADLSRHLCLTQTVSEPSEWAFEAADQSVHSERIKSHISCDSWTLLVALAKGGLGIARLADELVHEAIAAGDLVELLPHLKCVYPDGDPPAMWVLLAHRAVPLRTRLLADHIARELLLLHRRMSP
;
A
#
# COMPACT_ATOMS: atom_id res chain seq x y z
N MET A 1 3.27 33.20 -0.37
CA MET A 1 4.52 34.00 -0.37
C MET A 1 5.63 33.06 -0.82
N ALA A 2 6.28 33.33 -1.95
CA ALA A 2 7.35 32.46 -2.45
C ALA A 2 8.67 32.76 -1.70
N PRO A 3 9.50 31.75 -1.40
CA PRO A 3 10.78 31.98 -0.72
C PRO A 3 11.74 32.80 -1.60
N THR A 4 12.56 33.63 -0.98
CA THR A 4 13.64 34.37 -1.66
C THR A 4 14.76 33.41 -2.07
N GLU A 5 15.60 33.83 -3.03
CA GLU A 5 16.74 33.03 -3.49
C GLU A 5 17.71 32.68 -2.32
N ALA A 6 17.93 33.64 -1.41
CA ALA A 6 18.65 33.41 -0.16
C ALA A 6 17.93 32.42 0.78
N GLY A 7 16.59 32.45 0.82
CA GLY A 7 15.79 31.50 1.58
C GLY A 7 15.86 30.07 1.05
N ILE A 8 15.88 29.89 -0.28
CA ILE A 8 16.07 28.59 -0.93
C ILE A 8 17.47 28.04 -0.61
N ALA A 9 18.51 28.85 -0.75
CA ALA A 9 19.88 28.47 -0.44
C ALA A 9 20.06 28.10 1.04
N LEU A 10 19.51 28.91 1.97
CA LEU A 10 19.53 28.63 3.40
C LEU A 10 18.79 27.33 3.74
N LEU A 11 17.62 27.10 3.13
CA LEU A 11 16.85 25.87 3.35
C LEU A 11 17.62 24.64 2.89
N ALA A 12 18.30 24.71 1.73
CA ALA A 12 19.14 23.64 1.23
C ALA A 12 20.31 23.33 2.19
N TRP A 13 21.03 24.37 2.64
CA TRP A 13 22.12 24.21 3.61
C TRP A 13 21.64 23.65 4.95
N ALA A 14 20.53 24.18 5.49
CA ALA A 14 19.96 23.71 6.75
C ALA A 14 19.53 22.25 6.67
N ARG A 15 18.95 21.81 5.55
CA ARG A 15 18.61 20.40 5.30
C ARG A 15 19.85 19.52 5.29
N SER A 16 20.91 19.95 4.61
CA SER A 16 22.19 19.21 4.56
C SER A 16 22.82 19.09 5.95
N ALA A 17 22.97 20.20 6.67
CA ALA A 17 23.57 20.20 8.01
C ALA A 17 22.78 19.33 9.01
N LEU A 18 21.44 19.39 8.95
CA LEU A 18 20.59 18.56 9.79
C LEU A 18 20.69 17.07 9.40
N PHE A 19 20.82 16.77 8.11
CA PHE A 19 21.06 15.41 7.63
C PHE A 19 22.39 14.87 8.15
N ASP A 20 23.48 15.62 8.00
CA ASP A 20 24.82 15.22 8.45
C ASP A 20 24.88 15.06 9.98
N TRP A 21 24.26 15.97 10.74
CA TRP A 21 24.16 15.84 12.19
C TRP A 21 23.39 14.59 12.62
N ASN A 22 22.23 14.32 12.00
CA ASN A 22 21.46 13.12 12.31
C ASN A 22 22.26 11.86 11.95
N LYS A 23 22.94 11.85 10.81
CA LYS A 23 23.80 10.74 10.37
C LYS A 23 24.92 10.49 11.38
N MET A 24 25.65 11.52 11.80
CA MET A 24 26.69 11.41 12.84
C MET A 24 26.12 10.84 14.15
N ARG A 25 24.98 11.36 14.62
CA ARG A 25 24.31 10.86 15.83
C ARG A 25 23.89 9.40 15.68
N ASP A 26 23.41 9.01 14.50
CA ASP A 26 23.02 7.62 14.22
C ASP A 26 24.21 6.69 14.16
N GLU A 27 25.34 7.13 13.61
CA GLU A 27 26.59 6.36 13.58
C GLU A 27 27.14 6.16 15.00
N ILE A 28 27.16 7.20 15.82
CA ILE A 28 27.56 7.11 17.24
C ILE A 28 26.61 6.21 18.02
N GLY A 29 25.29 6.39 17.85
CA GLY A 29 24.27 5.56 18.49
C GLY A 29 24.37 4.09 18.06
N ALA A 30 24.65 3.83 16.78
CA ALA A 30 24.86 2.47 16.27
C ALA A 30 26.09 1.79 16.89
N MET A 31 27.17 2.53 17.13
CA MET A 31 28.35 2.01 17.86
C MET A 31 28.03 1.62 19.30
N GLN A 32 26.99 2.22 19.90
CA GLN A 32 26.50 1.93 21.24
C GLN A 32 25.26 1.01 21.25
N GLY A 33 24.80 0.55 20.08
CA GLY A 33 23.60 -0.28 19.92
C GLY A 33 22.27 0.42 20.23
N GLN A 34 22.24 1.75 20.36
CA GLN A 34 21.05 2.52 20.71
C GLN A 34 20.55 3.32 19.50
N ALA A 35 19.38 2.94 18.97
CA ALA A 35 18.70 3.71 17.94
C ALA A 35 17.76 4.73 18.57
N SER A 36 17.84 6.00 18.14
CA SER A 36 16.97 7.06 18.65
C SER A 36 16.63 8.08 17.56
N GLY A 37 15.53 8.81 17.76
CA GLY A 37 15.09 9.88 16.85
C GLY A 37 13.79 9.59 16.13
N LEU A 38 13.45 10.41 15.13
CA LEU A 38 12.17 10.35 14.40
C LEU A 38 12.31 9.53 13.11
N VAL A 39 11.35 8.63 12.86
CA VAL A 39 11.15 7.96 11.57
C VAL A 39 9.78 8.33 11.02
N ARG A 40 9.73 8.89 9.81
CA ARG A 40 8.50 9.23 9.09
C ARG A 40 8.08 8.05 8.21
N LEU A 41 6.95 7.43 8.54
CA LEU A 41 6.38 6.28 7.84
C LEU A 41 5.17 6.71 7.00
N ALA A 42 5.14 6.36 5.72
CA ALA A 42 3.98 6.54 4.85
C ALA A 42 3.29 5.20 4.53
N THR A 43 1.95 5.16 4.51
CA THR A 43 1.19 3.97 4.10
C THR A 43 -0.26 4.30 3.69
N ASN A 44 -1.08 3.29 3.33
CA ASN A 44 -2.52 3.48 3.03
C ASN A 44 -3.35 3.29 4.29
N ASP A 45 -4.59 3.77 4.21
CA ASP A 45 -5.62 3.63 5.24
C ASP A 45 -5.77 2.17 5.69
N TYR A 46 -5.86 1.23 4.75
CA TYR A 46 -6.00 -0.19 5.08
C TYR A 46 -4.79 -0.75 5.84
N ALA A 47 -3.59 -0.65 5.28
CA ALA A 47 -2.39 -1.21 5.88
C ALA A 47 -2.04 -0.53 7.22
N ALA A 48 -2.37 0.77 7.35
CA ALA A 48 -2.30 1.48 8.62
C ALA A 48 -3.17 0.82 9.68
N ALA A 49 -4.45 0.60 9.39
CA ALA A 49 -5.39 0.03 10.34
C ALA A 49 -5.11 -1.46 10.64
N ALA A 50 -4.82 -2.25 9.61
CA ALA A 50 -4.69 -3.71 9.72
C ALA A 50 -3.38 -4.16 10.39
N TYR A 51 -2.26 -3.47 10.13
CA TYR A 51 -0.95 -3.98 10.51
C TYR A 51 -0.23 -3.11 11.57
N LEU A 52 -0.32 -1.78 11.47
CA LEU A 52 0.50 -0.91 12.33
C LEU A 52 0.25 -1.05 13.84
N PRO A 53 -0.97 -1.27 14.36
CA PRO A 53 -1.18 -1.39 15.80
C PRO A 53 -0.30 -2.48 16.42
N THR A 54 -0.32 -3.69 15.85
CA THR A 54 0.48 -4.83 16.32
C THR A 54 1.98 -4.61 16.12
N ILE A 55 2.36 -4.08 14.95
CA ILE A 55 3.77 -3.86 14.60
C ILE A 55 4.39 -2.83 15.54
N LEU A 56 3.74 -1.68 15.73
CA LEU A 56 4.26 -0.56 16.50
C LEU A 56 4.23 -0.85 18.00
N ALA A 57 3.23 -1.57 18.50
CA ALA A 57 3.19 -1.99 19.91
C ALA A 57 4.44 -2.80 20.28
N SER A 58 4.79 -3.81 19.47
CA SER A 58 5.98 -4.62 19.73
C SER A 58 7.29 -3.86 19.45
N PHE A 59 7.31 -2.96 18.47
CA PHE A 59 8.48 -2.14 18.16
C PHE A 59 8.82 -1.17 19.28
N ALA A 60 7.83 -0.46 19.83
CA ALA A 60 8.01 0.52 20.89
C ALA A 60 8.62 -0.09 22.17
N ILE A 61 8.31 -1.35 22.48
CA ILE A 61 8.92 -2.09 23.59
C ILE A 61 10.42 -2.33 23.34
N ARG A 62 10.80 -2.64 22.10
CA ARG A 62 12.20 -2.96 21.75
C ARG A 62 13.06 -1.73 21.47
N GLN A 63 12.46 -0.63 21.04
CA GLN A 63 13.14 0.59 20.59
C GLN A 63 12.44 1.84 21.16
N PRO A 64 12.46 2.04 22.49
CA PRO A 64 11.68 3.08 23.16
C PRO A 64 12.09 4.51 22.77
N ASP A 65 13.34 4.71 22.35
CA ASP A 65 13.87 6.03 21.97
C ASP A 65 13.60 6.40 20.50
N VAL A 66 12.96 5.51 19.74
CA VAL A 66 12.56 5.75 18.34
C VAL A 66 11.12 6.23 18.29
N ARG A 67 10.94 7.47 17.86
CA ARG A 67 9.62 8.07 17.59
C ARG A 67 9.21 7.77 16.15
N VAL A 68 7.94 7.44 15.93
CA VAL A 68 7.40 7.19 14.58
C VAL A 68 6.30 8.20 14.29
N ALA A 69 6.44 8.95 13.19
CA ALA A 69 5.37 9.80 12.66
C ALA A 69 4.77 9.12 11.43
N ILE A 70 3.45 8.93 11.42
CA ILE A 70 2.76 8.18 10.38
C ILE A 70 1.97 9.14 9.50
N SER A 71 2.07 8.96 8.19
CA SER A 71 1.27 9.68 7.21
C SER A 71 0.45 8.68 6.38
N ILE A 72 -0.87 8.83 6.48
CA ILE A 72 -1.83 8.10 5.64
C ILE A 72 -2.08 8.98 4.41
N ALA A 73 -1.11 9.00 3.50
CA ALA A 73 -1.19 9.72 2.24
C ALA A 73 -0.41 8.88 1.24
N GLN A 74 -1.15 8.19 0.38
CA GLN A 74 -0.61 7.22 -0.56
C GLN A 74 0.17 7.92 -1.65
N GLU A 75 1.49 7.99 -1.50
CA GLU A 75 2.40 8.13 -2.64
C GLU A 75 3.83 7.73 -2.23
N PRO A 76 4.34 6.59 -2.73
CA PRO A 76 5.76 6.23 -2.63
C PRO A 76 6.70 7.32 -3.16
N ALA A 77 6.19 8.21 -4.02
CA ALA A 77 6.89 9.41 -4.50
C ALA A 77 7.39 10.31 -3.35
N ARG A 78 6.73 10.29 -2.18
CA ARG A 78 7.14 11.04 -0.98
C ARG A 78 8.44 10.53 -0.34
N LEU A 79 8.98 9.40 -0.80
CA LEU A 79 10.34 8.96 -0.44
C LEU A 79 11.39 9.73 -1.23
N LEU A 80 11.09 10.14 -2.47
CA LEU A 80 12.04 10.80 -3.36
C LEU A 80 12.19 12.29 -3.04
N ASP A 81 11.13 12.94 -2.53
CA ASP A 81 11.16 14.34 -2.09
C ASP A 81 11.62 14.52 -0.63
N GLY A 82 11.90 13.42 0.08
CA GLY A 82 12.32 13.40 1.48
C GLY A 82 11.21 13.68 2.50
N ALA A 83 9.93 13.64 2.10
CA ALA A 83 8.82 13.85 3.02
C ALA A 83 8.56 12.64 3.95
N CYS A 84 9.04 11.45 3.59
CA CYS A 84 9.07 10.28 4.47
C CYS A 84 10.40 9.51 4.38
N ASP A 85 10.69 8.72 5.41
CA ASP A 85 11.93 7.93 5.52
C ASP A 85 11.72 6.46 5.12
N LEU A 86 10.48 5.98 5.23
CA LEU A 86 10.06 4.59 5.06
C LEU A 86 8.61 4.56 4.55
N ALA A 87 8.28 3.62 3.65
CA ALA A 87 6.90 3.41 3.25
C ALA A 87 6.49 1.94 3.25
N MET A 88 5.23 1.69 3.59
CA MET A 88 4.53 0.43 3.35
C MET A 88 3.58 0.63 2.17
N HIS A 89 3.76 -0.18 1.12
CA HIS A 89 3.04 -0.05 -0.13
C HIS A 89 2.39 -1.36 -0.53
N ALA A 90 1.09 -1.34 -0.80
CA ALA A 90 0.34 -2.49 -1.28
C ALA A 90 0.03 -2.31 -2.77
N GLY A 91 0.48 -3.24 -3.60
CA GLY A 91 0.21 -3.24 -5.03
C GLY A 91 1.45 -3.52 -5.87
N ARG A 92 1.50 -2.94 -7.07
CA ARG A 92 2.65 -3.07 -7.97
C ARG A 92 3.82 -2.33 -7.37
N ARG A 93 5.03 -2.80 -7.64
CA ARG A 93 6.23 -2.04 -7.28
C ARG A 93 6.12 -0.63 -7.89
N PRO A 94 6.17 0.45 -7.07
CA PRO A 94 5.81 1.78 -7.55
C PRO A 94 6.92 2.47 -8.35
N ASP A 95 8.20 2.25 -7.98
CA ASP A 95 9.35 2.81 -8.69
C ASP A 95 10.56 1.86 -8.59
N ALA A 96 11.33 1.75 -9.66
CA ALA A 96 12.57 0.99 -9.72
C ALA A 96 13.72 1.67 -8.96
N ASN A 97 13.70 3.00 -8.82
CA ASN A 97 14.70 3.79 -8.10
C ASN A 97 14.63 3.62 -6.59
N LEU A 98 13.47 3.18 -6.07
CA LEU A 98 13.30 2.88 -4.66
C LEU A 98 13.88 1.50 -4.33
N VAL A 99 14.49 1.41 -3.15
CA VAL A 99 14.90 0.13 -2.56
C VAL A 99 13.65 -0.52 -1.98
N GLY A 100 13.07 -1.45 -2.74
CA GLY A 100 11.88 -2.19 -2.33
C GLY A 100 12.21 -3.62 -1.89
N ARG A 101 11.71 -4.01 -0.72
CA ARG A 101 11.61 -5.41 -0.29
C ARG A 101 10.17 -5.89 -0.48
N ARG A 102 9.97 -6.84 -1.39
CA ARG A 102 8.71 -7.60 -1.52
C ARG A 102 8.58 -8.47 -0.27
N VAL A 103 7.50 -8.30 0.49
CA VAL A 103 7.30 -8.97 1.77
C VAL A 103 6.45 -10.23 1.57
N PHE A 104 5.26 -10.09 0.99
CA PHE A 104 4.38 -11.19 0.62
C PHE A 104 3.50 -10.78 -0.56
N GLU A 105 2.93 -11.78 -1.22
CA GLU A 105 1.91 -11.61 -2.27
C GLU A 105 0.53 -11.77 -1.66
N TYR A 106 -0.44 -11.02 -2.17
CA TYR A 106 -1.83 -11.15 -1.75
C TYR A 106 -2.74 -11.29 -2.96
N ARG A 107 -4.00 -11.65 -2.74
CA ARG A 107 -4.99 -11.79 -3.81
C ARG A 107 -5.88 -10.57 -3.85
N ARG A 108 -6.31 -10.19 -5.05
CA ARG A 108 -7.44 -9.28 -5.23
C ARG A 108 -8.65 -10.07 -5.70
N ARG A 109 -9.81 -9.67 -5.21
CA ARG A 109 -11.13 -10.18 -5.56
C ARG A 109 -11.88 -9.11 -6.31
N LEU A 110 -12.62 -9.53 -7.34
CA LEU A 110 -13.61 -8.69 -7.97
C LEU A 110 -14.92 -8.87 -7.23
N VAL A 111 -15.52 -7.80 -6.73
CA VAL A 111 -16.67 -7.89 -5.81
C VAL A 111 -17.74 -6.85 -6.14
N ALA A 112 -19.00 -7.20 -5.87
CA ALA A 112 -20.13 -6.27 -5.87
C ALA A 112 -21.15 -6.70 -4.81
N SER A 113 -22.01 -5.79 -4.36
CA SER A 113 -23.10 -6.18 -3.46
C SER A 113 -24.23 -6.89 -4.22
N PRO A 114 -25.00 -7.76 -3.54
CA PRO A 114 -26.21 -8.34 -4.12
C PRO A 114 -27.21 -7.30 -4.62
N ALA A 115 -27.31 -6.16 -3.93
CA ALA A 115 -28.20 -5.06 -4.29
C ALA A 115 -27.85 -4.46 -5.66
N TYR A 116 -26.56 -4.29 -5.98
CA TYR A 116 -26.12 -3.83 -7.29
C TYR A 116 -26.48 -4.85 -8.40
N LEU A 117 -26.26 -6.13 -8.12
CA LEU A 117 -26.51 -7.23 -9.08
C LEU A 117 -27.99 -7.51 -9.30
N ALA A 118 -28.89 -7.07 -8.42
CA ALA A 118 -30.34 -7.18 -8.63
C ALA A 118 -30.82 -6.40 -9.87
N GLY A 119 -30.11 -5.32 -10.23
CA GLY A 119 -30.41 -4.49 -11.40
C GLY A 119 -29.50 -4.72 -12.61
N HIS A 120 -28.47 -5.56 -12.50
CA HIS A 120 -27.44 -5.72 -13.53
C HIS A 120 -27.08 -7.20 -13.73
N PRO A 121 -26.99 -7.71 -14.97
CA PRO A 121 -26.55 -9.07 -15.23
C PRO A 121 -25.18 -9.36 -14.61
N VAL A 122 -25.00 -10.54 -14.00
CA VAL A 122 -23.72 -10.91 -13.39
C VAL A 122 -22.65 -11.13 -14.47
N PRO A 123 -21.49 -10.44 -14.43
CA PRO A 123 -20.39 -10.63 -15.39
C PRO A 123 -19.98 -12.10 -15.48
N GLN A 124 -19.86 -12.62 -16.70
CA GLN A 124 -19.35 -13.97 -16.97
C GLN A 124 -17.92 -13.95 -17.50
N THR A 125 -17.53 -12.83 -18.11
CA THR A 125 -16.20 -12.59 -18.66
C THR A 125 -15.69 -11.20 -18.26
N PRO A 126 -14.37 -10.95 -18.28
CA PRO A 126 -13.82 -9.61 -18.07
C PRO A 126 -14.45 -8.54 -18.99
N ALA A 127 -14.75 -8.87 -20.26
CA ALA A 127 -15.32 -7.93 -21.23
C ALA A 127 -16.70 -7.37 -20.80
N ASP A 128 -17.45 -8.13 -20.01
CA ASP A 128 -18.76 -7.70 -19.49
C ASP A 128 -18.64 -6.48 -18.57
N LEU A 129 -17.48 -6.24 -17.95
CA LEU A 129 -17.23 -5.11 -17.05
C LEU A 129 -17.39 -3.75 -17.74
N SER A 130 -17.27 -3.70 -19.06
CA SER A 130 -17.55 -2.50 -19.87
C SER A 130 -19.00 -1.99 -19.72
N ARG A 131 -19.93 -2.86 -19.27
CA ARG A 131 -21.35 -2.55 -19.06
C ARG A 131 -21.70 -2.23 -17.61
N HIS A 132 -20.71 -2.20 -16.71
CA HIS A 132 -20.92 -1.98 -15.29
C HIS A 132 -20.25 -0.70 -14.79
N LEU A 133 -20.84 -0.13 -13.74
CA LEU A 133 -20.18 0.88 -12.93
C LEU A 133 -19.02 0.22 -12.17
N CYS A 134 -17.81 0.73 -12.39
CA CYS A 134 -16.60 0.24 -11.75
C CYS A 134 -16.06 1.28 -10.78
N LEU A 135 -15.61 0.81 -9.62
CA LEU A 135 -15.02 1.58 -8.54
C LEU A 135 -13.51 1.29 -8.53
N THR A 136 -12.67 2.30 -8.76
CA THR A 136 -11.24 2.10 -9.02
C THR A 136 -10.37 2.86 -8.03
N GLN A 137 -9.21 2.29 -7.68
CA GLN A 137 -8.24 3.00 -6.85
C GLN A 137 -7.33 3.89 -7.72
N THR A 138 -7.31 5.20 -7.43
CA THR A 138 -6.72 6.23 -8.32
C THR A 138 -5.20 6.13 -8.57
N VAL A 139 -4.46 5.48 -7.68
CA VAL A 139 -2.97 5.49 -7.66
C VAL A 139 -2.37 4.13 -8.06
N SER A 140 -3.05 3.04 -7.74
CA SER A 140 -2.52 1.67 -7.73
C SER A 140 -3.19 0.77 -8.76
N GLU A 141 -4.30 1.23 -9.33
CA GLU A 141 -5.03 0.54 -10.39
C GLU A 141 -5.24 1.49 -11.57
N PRO A 142 -4.38 1.43 -12.61
CA PRO A 142 -4.68 2.14 -13.85
C PRO A 142 -6.03 1.64 -14.40
N SER A 143 -6.59 2.39 -15.35
CA SER A 143 -7.83 2.09 -16.10
C SER A 143 -7.84 0.75 -16.86
N GLU A 144 -6.93 -0.17 -16.56
CA GLU A 144 -6.79 -1.49 -17.16
C GLU A 144 -6.71 -2.54 -16.04
N TRP A 145 -7.69 -3.44 -16.00
CA TRP A 145 -7.71 -4.58 -15.09
C TRP A 145 -7.31 -5.83 -15.85
N ALA A 146 -6.32 -6.55 -15.31
CA ALA A 146 -5.83 -7.78 -15.89
C ALA A 146 -6.22 -9.00 -15.05
N PHE A 147 -6.51 -10.08 -15.73
CA PHE A 147 -7.01 -11.33 -15.17
C PHE A 147 -6.22 -12.50 -15.76
N GLU A 148 -5.64 -13.35 -14.90
CA GLU A 148 -4.95 -14.57 -15.30
C GLU A 148 -5.91 -15.76 -15.17
N ALA A 149 -6.05 -16.54 -16.25
CA ALA A 149 -6.82 -17.77 -16.28
C ALA A 149 -5.98 -19.01 -15.86
N ALA A 150 -6.62 -20.16 -15.72
CA ALA A 150 -5.96 -21.40 -15.27
C ALA A 150 -4.84 -21.89 -16.21
N ASP A 151 -4.91 -21.55 -17.49
CA ASP A 151 -3.90 -21.84 -18.51
C ASP A 151 -2.76 -20.79 -18.55
N GLN A 152 -2.73 -19.87 -17.59
CA GLN A 152 -1.78 -18.76 -17.47
C GLN A 152 -1.91 -17.68 -18.56
N SER A 153 -2.97 -17.71 -19.36
CA SER A 153 -3.28 -16.59 -20.25
C SER A 153 -3.73 -15.37 -19.45
N VAL A 154 -3.24 -14.19 -19.83
CA VAL A 154 -3.59 -12.91 -19.19
C VAL A 154 -4.49 -12.13 -20.14
N HIS A 155 -5.67 -11.76 -19.65
CA HIS A 155 -6.64 -10.93 -20.35
C HIS A 155 -6.76 -9.58 -19.65
N SER A 156 -6.56 -8.50 -20.40
CA SER A 156 -6.69 -7.14 -19.89
C SER A 156 -7.94 -6.48 -20.45
N GLU A 157 -8.66 -5.76 -19.58
CA GLU A 157 -9.85 -5.00 -19.95
C GLU A 157 -9.71 -3.56 -19.50
N ARG A 158 -10.07 -2.64 -20.40
CA ARG A 158 -10.07 -1.22 -20.09
C ARG A 158 -11.32 -0.86 -19.31
N ILE A 159 -11.13 -0.42 -18.07
CA ILE A 159 -12.19 -0.06 -17.14
C ILE A 159 -12.44 1.44 -17.19
N LYS A 160 -13.70 1.81 -17.45
CA LYS A 160 -14.17 3.16 -17.26
C LYS A 160 -14.64 3.32 -15.82
N SER A 161 -13.84 4.00 -15.02
CA SER A 161 -14.20 4.29 -13.63
C SER A 161 -15.44 5.18 -13.56
N HIS A 162 -16.40 4.78 -12.73
CA HIS A 162 -17.53 5.63 -12.34
C HIS A 162 -17.18 6.49 -11.14
N ILE A 163 -16.52 5.89 -10.14
CA ILE A 163 -15.96 6.56 -8.97
C ILE A 163 -14.51 6.08 -8.80
N SER A 164 -13.60 7.04 -8.68
CA SER A 164 -12.22 6.78 -8.31
C SER A 164 -11.87 7.47 -7.00
N CYS A 165 -11.20 6.75 -6.09
CA CYS A 165 -10.65 7.33 -4.88
C CYS A 165 -9.36 6.62 -4.46
N ASP A 166 -8.59 7.23 -3.57
CA ASP A 166 -7.33 6.70 -3.07
C ASP A 166 -7.47 5.89 -1.76
N SER A 167 -8.68 5.85 -1.18
CA SER A 167 -9.01 5.11 0.05
C SER A 167 -9.58 3.73 -0.24
N TRP A 168 -8.91 2.69 0.25
CA TRP A 168 -9.38 1.32 0.12
C TRP A 168 -10.62 1.04 0.96
N THR A 169 -10.69 1.60 2.16
CA THR A 169 -11.83 1.42 3.07
C THR A 169 -13.10 2.07 2.53
N LEU A 170 -12.97 3.23 1.88
CA LEU A 170 -14.09 3.87 1.19
C LEU A 170 -14.59 3.02 0.01
N LEU A 171 -13.70 2.44 -0.81
CA LEU A 171 -14.13 1.56 -1.92
C LEU A 171 -14.92 0.34 -1.42
N VAL A 172 -14.52 -0.27 -0.31
CA VAL A 172 -15.29 -1.35 0.33
C VAL A 172 -16.69 -0.86 0.70
N ALA A 173 -16.80 0.29 1.36
CA ALA A 173 -18.09 0.86 1.76
C ALA A 173 -19.00 1.16 0.57
N LEU A 174 -18.44 1.72 -0.52
CA LEU A 174 -19.19 2.02 -1.75
C LEU A 174 -19.66 0.75 -2.47
N ALA A 175 -18.82 -0.30 -2.51
CA ALA A 175 -19.18 -1.59 -3.07
C ALA A 175 -20.32 -2.25 -2.27
N LYS A 176 -20.22 -2.25 -0.93
CA LYS A 176 -21.29 -2.74 -0.02
C LYS A 176 -22.58 -1.95 -0.22
N GLY A 177 -22.47 -0.63 -0.39
CA GLY A 177 -23.59 0.26 -0.69
C GLY A 177 -24.23 0.08 -2.07
N GLY A 178 -23.68 -0.81 -2.92
CA GLY A 178 -24.25 -1.15 -4.22
C GLY A 178 -23.99 -0.13 -5.33
N LEU A 179 -22.90 0.64 -5.24
CA LEU A 179 -22.56 1.63 -6.27
C LEU A 179 -21.81 1.05 -7.48
N GLY A 180 -21.37 -0.20 -7.41
CA GLY A 180 -20.68 -0.83 -8.53
C GLY A 180 -19.81 -2.03 -8.15
N ILE A 181 -18.97 -2.41 -9.11
CA ILE A 181 -17.98 -3.46 -8.99
C ILE A 181 -16.65 -2.84 -8.55
N ALA A 182 -16.03 -3.42 -7.53
CA ALA A 182 -14.69 -3.03 -7.07
C ALA A 182 -13.72 -4.21 -7.17
N ARG A 183 -12.44 -3.90 -7.37
CA ARG A 183 -11.35 -4.88 -7.30
C ARG A 183 -10.51 -4.58 -6.05
N LEU A 184 -10.58 -5.45 -5.05
CA LEU A 184 -10.11 -5.18 -3.69
C LEU A 184 -9.29 -6.34 -3.14
N ALA A 185 -8.38 -6.08 -2.20
CA ALA A 185 -7.61 -7.15 -1.56
C ALA A 185 -8.55 -8.13 -0.84
N ASP A 186 -8.28 -9.42 -0.91
CA ASP A 186 -9.10 -10.48 -0.27
C ASP A 186 -9.31 -10.19 1.22
N GLU A 187 -8.25 -9.76 1.90
CA GLU A 187 -8.27 -9.47 3.33
C GLU A 187 -9.16 -8.27 3.70
N LEU A 188 -9.47 -7.38 2.75
CA LEU A 188 -10.40 -6.26 2.95
C LEU A 188 -11.86 -6.67 2.83
N VAL A 189 -12.15 -7.73 2.08
CA VAL A 189 -13.52 -8.09 1.68
C VAL A 189 -13.95 -9.46 2.15
N HIS A 190 -13.04 -10.28 2.69
CA HIS A 190 -13.32 -11.64 3.12
C HIS A 190 -14.52 -11.72 4.09
N GLU A 191 -14.53 -10.88 5.13
CA GLU A 191 -15.64 -10.83 6.09
C GLU A 191 -16.96 -10.40 5.44
N ALA A 192 -16.91 -9.41 4.53
CA ALA A 192 -18.10 -8.94 3.81
C ALA A 192 -18.64 -9.99 2.83
N ILE A 193 -17.76 -10.78 2.21
CA ILE A 193 -18.15 -11.93 1.38
C ILE A 193 -18.78 -13.02 2.26
N ALA A 194 -18.15 -13.37 3.37
CA ALA A 194 -18.65 -14.38 4.31
C ALA A 194 -20.02 -13.99 4.90
N ALA A 195 -20.24 -12.70 5.15
CA ALA A 195 -21.52 -12.15 5.63
C ALA A 195 -22.60 -12.04 4.53
N GLY A 196 -22.24 -12.21 3.25
CA GLY A 196 -23.15 -12.02 2.11
C GLY A 196 -23.41 -10.55 1.74
N ASP A 197 -22.69 -9.61 2.35
CA ASP A 197 -22.74 -8.19 1.98
C ASP A 197 -22.13 -7.94 0.59
N LEU A 198 -21.17 -8.77 0.20
CA LEU A 198 -20.49 -8.76 -1.09
C LEU A 198 -20.49 -10.17 -1.70
N VAL A 199 -20.46 -10.23 -3.04
CA VAL A 199 -20.34 -11.45 -3.82
C VAL A 199 -19.07 -11.36 -4.67
N GLU A 200 -18.27 -12.43 -4.65
CA GLU A 200 -17.12 -12.55 -5.55
C GLU A 200 -17.58 -12.82 -6.99
N LEU A 201 -17.04 -12.04 -7.93
CA LEU A 201 -17.28 -12.13 -9.36
C LEU A 201 -16.05 -12.75 -10.04
N LEU A 202 -16.29 -13.55 -11.08
CA LEU A 202 -15.23 -14.20 -11.86
C LEU A 202 -14.21 -14.98 -11.00
N PRO A 203 -14.62 -15.82 -10.03
CA PRO A 203 -13.70 -16.46 -9.05
C PRO A 203 -12.70 -17.45 -9.68
N HIS A 204 -12.91 -17.82 -10.95
CA HIS A 204 -12.02 -18.68 -11.72
C HIS A 204 -10.81 -17.93 -12.30
N LEU A 205 -10.79 -16.59 -12.19
CA LEU A 205 -9.72 -15.73 -12.68
C LEU A 205 -8.94 -15.11 -11.51
N LYS A 206 -7.62 -15.03 -11.63
CA LYS A 206 -6.79 -14.29 -10.67
C LYS A 206 -6.66 -12.85 -11.13
N CYS A 207 -6.91 -11.90 -10.22
CA CYS A 207 -6.62 -10.50 -10.48
C CYS A 207 -5.11 -10.22 -10.42
N VAL A 208 -4.52 -9.83 -11.55
CA VAL A 208 -3.07 -9.57 -11.72
C VAL A 208 -2.83 -8.19 -12.36
N TYR A 209 -1.56 -7.86 -12.63
CA TYR A 209 -1.18 -6.77 -13.53
C TYR A 209 -1.07 -7.26 -14.99
N PRO A 210 -1.03 -6.37 -16.00
CA PRO A 210 -0.97 -6.77 -17.42
C PRO A 210 0.24 -7.64 -17.80
N ASP A 211 1.30 -7.61 -17.02
CA ASP A 211 2.49 -8.46 -17.15
C ASP A 211 2.40 -9.79 -16.37
N GLY A 212 1.24 -10.08 -15.76
CA GLY A 212 1.01 -11.26 -14.93
C GLY A 212 1.54 -11.16 -13.49
N ASP A 213 2.23 -10.07 -13.12
CA ASP A 213 2.75 -9.92 -11.74
C ASP A 213 1.57 -9.84 -10.74
N PRO A 214 1.57 -10.63 -9.65
CA PRO A 214 0.52 -10.52 -8.64
C PRO A 214 0.75 -9.28 -7.75
N PRO A 215 -0.30 -8.77 -7.10
CA PRO A 215 -0.15 -7.68 -6.15
C PRO A 215 0.59 -8.15 -4.89
N ALA A 216 1.45 -7.27 -4.35
CA ALA A 216 2.30 -7.61 -3.23
C ALA A 216 2.41 -6.48 -2.21
N MET A 217 2.72 -6.84 -0.98
CA MET A 217 3.07 -5.90 0.08
C MET A 217 4.57 -5.60 0.03
N TRP A 218 4.93 -4.32 0.04
CA TRP A 218 6.30 -3.85 -0.06
C TRP A 218 6.67 -2.99 1.14
N VAL A 219 7.92 -3.13 1.57
CA VAL A 219 8.60 -2.15 2.41
C VAL A 219 9.59 -1.40 1.55
N LEU A 220 9.46 -0.07 1.49
CA LEU A 220 10.18 0.80 0.58
C LEU A 220 11.07 1.80 1.33
N LEU A 221 12.27 2.02 0.81
CA LEU A 221 13.23 3.03 1.25
C LEU A 221 13.70 3.84 0.04
N ALA A 222 14.05 5.11 0.25
CA ALA A 222 14.62 5.95 -0.79
C ALA A 222 15.99 5.43 -1.29
N HIS A 223 16.79 4.84 -0.40
CA HIS A 223 18.14 4.35 -0.67
C HIS A 223 18.55 3.27 0.35
N ARG A 224 19.60 2.48 0.05
CA ARG A 224 20.07 1.39 0.94
C ARG A 224 20.71 1.89 2.22
N ALA A 225 21.41 3.03 2.15
CA ALA A 225 22.07 3.63 3.29
C ALA A 225 21.09 4.54 4.04
N VAL A 226 20.40 3.99 5.05
CA VAL A 226 19.48 4.74 5.91
C VAL A 226 19.98 4.72 7.36
N PRO A 227 19.58 5.71 8.18
CA PRO A 227 19.74 5.67 9.63
C PRO A 227 19.41 4.33 10.28
N LEU A 228 20.12 3.96 11.36
CA LEU A 228 19.89 2.71 12.09
C LEU A 228 18.42 2.58 12.51
N ARG A 229 17.81 3.64 13.06
CA ARG A 229 16.39 3.65 13.46
C ARG A 229 15.44 3.26 12.32
N THR A 230 15.70 3.75 11.11
CA THR A 230 14.86 3.51 9.93
C THR A 230 15.03 2.07 9.47
N ARG A 231 16.27 1.56 9.43
CA ARG A 231 16.56 0.16 9.10
C ARG A 231 15.91 -0.81 10.09
N LEU A 232 16.05 -0.55 11.39
CA LEU A 232 15.43 -1.37 12.44
C LEU A 232 13.91 -1.39 12.31
N LEU A 233 13.28 -0.24 12.07
CA LEU A 233 11.83 -0.19 11.84
C LEU A 233 11.43 -0.93 10.56
N ALA A 234 12.16 -0.76 9.45
CA ALA A 234 11.88 -1.44 8.19
C ALA A 234 11.97 -2.97 8.32
N ASP A 235 13.01 -3.47 9.00
CA ASP A 235 13.22 -4.89 9.29
C ASP A 235 12.19 -5.45 10.26
N HIS A 236 11.79 -4.65 11.24
CA HIS A 236 10.72 -5.01 12.14
C HIS A 236 9.38 -5.12 11.41
N ILE A 237 9.01 -4.12 10.61
CA ILE A 237 7.78 -4.10 9.80
C ILE A 237 7.71 -5.34 8.90
N ALA A 238 8.75 -5.63 8.11
CA ALA A 238 8.68 -6.74 7.16
C ALA A 238 8.55 -8.10 7.84
N ARG A 239 9.21 -8.28 8.99
CA ARG A 239 9.10 -9.52 9.76
C ARG A 239 7.70 -9.72 10.30
N GLU A 240 7.13 -8.70 10.93
CA GLU A 240 5.78 -8.80 11.49
C GLU A 240 4.70 -8.89 10.41
N LEU A 241 4.85 -8.18 9.29
CA LEU A 241 3.97 -8.33 8.13
C LEU A 241 3.91 -9.78 7.63
N LEU A 242 5.07 -10.44 7.49
CA LEU A 242 5.14 -11.86 7.13
C LEU A 242 4.41 -12.75 8.15
N LEU A 243 4.58 -12.48 9.45
CA LEU A 243 3.94 -13.26 10.52
C LEU A 243 2.43 -13.05 10.56
N LEU A 244 1.96 -11.81 10.39
CA LEU A 244 0.56 -11.45 10.36
C LEU A 244 -0.14 -12.03 9.14
N HIS A 245 0.45 -11.91 7.96
CA HIS A 245 -0.10 -12.50 6.73
C HIS A 245 -0.26 -14.01 6.86
N ARG A 246 0.73 -14.73 7.41
CA ARG A 246 0.63 -16.18 7.67
C ARG A 246 -0.47 -16.58 8.65
N ARG A 247 -0.93 -15.68 9.52
CA ARG A 247 -2.05 -15.94 10.45
C ARG A 247 -3.41 -15.64 9.82
N MET A 248 -3.44 -14.75 8.83
CA MET A 248 -4.66 -14.33 8.12
C MET A 248 -4.95 -15.20 6.90
N SER A 249 -3.91 -15.78 6.28
CA SER A 249 -4.07 -16.71 5.17
C SER A 249 -4.57 -18.07 5.70
N PRO A 250 -5.76 -18.53 5.28
CA PRO A 250 -6.32 -19.83 5.68
C PRO A 250 -5.52 -21.02 5.13
#